data_AF-A0A812KEI9-F1
#
_entry.id   AF-A0A812KEI9-F1
#
_cell.length_a   1.000
_cell.length_b   1.000
_cell.length_c   1.000
_cell.angle_alpha   90.00
_cell.angle_beta   90.00
_cell.angle_gamma   90.00
#
_symmetry.space_group_name_H-M   'P 1'
#
loop_
_entity.id
_entity.type
_entity.pdbx_description
1 polymer ?
#
loop_
_entity_poly.entity_id
_entity_poly.type
_entity_poly.pdbx_seq_one_letter_code
_entity_poly.pdbx_strand_id
1 'polypeptide(L)'
;MAQPALPAWHLQKQPLLRAQVAAKTSSPCFPSARFSGSAVLATFAAQLALRRCAKDRIPRRSESKIQRAAADFSQNKMLHAMLHIRDLDDSLAFYEALGLRTLSCNRRPSGGGTAFVGAGELRDKENFALELASAKDPEKPLQQGGFQGLVISGDPGETVDPNGYPMSFSEGRQKGSVLSLRLQTSNLRNATDFYEQLGMKVIDEDAGTASLAFASGPQTMLTLTQTASEVGSSTGYDHLVVSTEDVEDATSTLESRGVKVLMPPTKMFGMNIAGFADCDGYKIYLVKDSAFQQN
;
A
#
# COMPACT_ATOMS: atom_id res chain seq x y z
N MET A 1 -15.09 -30.88 39.57
CA MET A 1 -13.99 -30.36 38.73
C MET A 1 -14.39 -28.96 38.31
N ALA A 2 -13.71 -27.95 38.86
CA ALA A 2 -14.06 -26.53 38.71
C ALA A 2 -13.45 -25.95 37.43
N GLN A 3 -14.19 -25.08 36.74
CA GLN A 3 -13.72 -24.30 35.59
C GLN A 3 -12.68 -23.25 36.03
N PRO A 4 -11.66 -22.93 35.21
CA PRO A 4 -10.71 -21.88 35.54
C PRO A 4 -11.31 -20.50 35.28
N ALA A 5 -11.15 -19.61 36.27
CA ALA A 5 -11.55 -18.21 36.23
C ALA A 5 -10.63 -17.39 35.32
N LEU A 6 -11.21 -16.44 34.57
CA LEU A 6 -10.50 -15.48 33.74
C LEU A 6 -9.83 -14.38 34.60
N PRO A 7 -8.64 -13.86 34.23
CA PRO A 7 -7.93 -12.85 35.01
C PRO A 7 -8.55 -11.44 34.91
N ALA A 8 -8.55 -10.74 36.03
CA ALA A 8 -9.22 -9.46 36.27
C ALA A 8 -8.35 -8.24 35.95
N TRP A 9 -8.21 -7.88 34.67
CA TRP A 9 -7.63 -6.58 34.28
C TRP A 9 -8.52 -5.73 33.34
N HIS A 10 -9.78 -6.13 33.11
CA HIS A 10 -10.81 -5.22 32.65
C HIS A 10 -11.60 -4.66 33.83
N LEU A 11 -11.22 -3.47 34.33
CA LEU A 11 -12.11 -2.50 35.00
C LEU A 11 -11.30 -1.30 35.48
N GLN A 12 -10.91 -0.42 34.55
CA GLN A 12 -10.59 0.96 34.92
C GLN A 12 -11.51 1.90 34.15
N LYS A 13 -12.57 2.34 34.83
CA LYS A 13 -13.55 3.30 34.35
C LYS A 13 -12.86 4.65 34.17
N GLN A 14 -12.80 5.18 32.94
CA GLN A 14 -12.45 6.57 32.71
C GLN A 14 -13.71 7.46 32.75
N PRO A 15 -13.62 8.71 33.28
CA PRO A 15 -14.75 9.60 33.43
C PRO A 15 -15.20 10.21 32.10
N LEU A 16 -16.51 10.17 31.85
CA LEU A 16 -17.19 10.81 30.73
C LEU A 16 -17.10 12.34 30.82
N LEU A 17 -16.32 12.97 29.93
CA LEU A 17 -16.45 14.41 29.68
C LEU A 17 -17.62 14.64 28.71
N ARG A 18 -18.68 15.29 29.20
CA ARG A 18 -19.80 15.79 28.38
C ARG A 18 -19.32 16.98 27.53
N ALA A 19 -19.21 16.79 26.22
CA ALA A 19 -19.17 17.89 25.27
C ALA A 19 -20.60 18.41 25.02
N GLN A 20 -20.85 19.67 25.36
CA GLN A 20 -22.07 20.38 24.94
C GLN A 20 -21.90 20.82 23.49
N VAL A 21 -22.66 20.23 22.57
CA VAL A 21 -22.78 20.72 21.19
C VAL A 21 -24.10 21.50 21.09
N ALA A 22 -23.99 22.81 20.98
CA ALA A 22 -25.12 23.69 20.68
C ALA A 22 -25.48 23.56 19.20
N ALA A 23 -26.66 23.03 18.92
CA ALA A 23 -27.26 23.04 17.59
C ALA A 23 -27.65 24.48 17.20
N LYS A 24 -26.97 25.04 16.19
CA LYS A 24 -27.46 26.22 15.47
C LYS A 24 -28.01 25.75 14.12
N THR A 25 -29.34 25.69 14.05
CA THR A 25 -30.10 25.57 12.81
C THR A 25 -30.09 26.90 12.08
N SER A 26 -29.62 26.93 10.83
CA SER A 26 -29.92 28.02 9.90
C SER A 26 -29.99 27.48 8.48
N SER A 27 -31.22 27.25 8.01
CA SER A 27 -31.54 27.07 6.60
C SER A 27 -31.39 28.41 5.86
N PRO A 28 -30.91 28.42 4.60
CA PRO A 28 -31.26 29.47 3.67
C PRO A 28 -32.17 28.95 2.57
N CYS A 29 -33.18 29.78 2.32
CA CYS A 29 -34.24 29.69 1.35
C CYS A 29 -33.69 29.79 -0.09
N PHE A 30 -34.04 28.84 -0.96
CA PHE A 30 -33.84 28.95 -2.41
C PHE A 30 -35.11 29.55 -3.06
N PRO A 31 -35.03 30.67 -3.79
CA PRO A 31 -36.11 31.08 -4.67
C PRO A 31 -36.00 30.36 -6.02
N SER A 32 -37.11 29.74 -6.41
CA SER A 32 -37.37 29.23 -7.76
C SER A 32 -37.60 30.38 -8.74
N ALA A 33 -36.96 30.33 -9.91
CA ALA A 33 -37.40 31.08 -11.09
C ALA A 33 -37.62 30.11 -12.26
N ARG A 34 -38.87 30.07 -12.73
CA ARG A 34 -39.31 29.51 -14.02
C ARG A 34 -39.32 30.63 -15.06
N PHE A 35 -39.54 30.20 -16.31
CA PHE A 35 -39.77 30.94 -17.57
C PHE A 35 -38.48 31.20 -18.36
N SER A 36 -38.43 31.09 -19.68
CA SER A 36 -39.33 30.61 -20.76
C SER A 36 -38.66 31.12 -22.03
N GLY A 37 -38.64 30.37 -23.13
CA GLY A 37 -38.33 30.98 -24.43
C GLY A 37 -37.88 30.00 -25.49
N SER A 38 -38.80 29.73 -26.41
CA SER A 38 -38.68 28.85 -27.58
C SER A 38 -37.63 29.27 -28.60
N ALA A 39 -37.25 28.23 -29.37
CA ALA A 39 -36.62 28.20 -30.67
C ALA A 39 -37.08 29.28 -31.67
N VAL A 40 -36.25 29.55 -32.69
CA VAL A 40 -36.63 29.63 -34.11
C VAL A 40 -35.41 29.39 -35.01
N LEU A 41 -35.64 28.59 -36.05
CA LEU A 41 -34.77 28.24 -37.16
C LEU A 41 -34.40 29.45 -38.05
N ALA A 42 -33.26 29.37 -38.73
CA ALA A 42 -33.14 29.90 -40.09
C ALA A 42 -32.30 28.96 -40.98
N THR A 43 -32.93 28.54 -42.06
CA THR A 43 -32.52 27.57 -43.08
C THR A 43 -31.92 28.27 -44.31
N PHE A 44 -31.45 27.45 -45.27
CA PHE A 44 -31.08 27.74 -46.67
C PHE A 44 -29.65 28.24 -46.94
N ALA A 45 -28.98 27.87 -48.02
CA ALA A 45 -28.98 26.75 -48.96
C ALA A 45 -27.81 27.05 -49.93
N ALA A 46 -27.17 26.03 -50.50
CA ALA A 46 -27.02 25.87 -51.94
C ALA A 46 -25.87 24.91 -52.31
N GLN A 47 -26.12 24.23 -53.42
CA GLN A 47 -25.49 23.05 -53.95
C GLN A 47 -24.27 23.30 -54.86
N LEU A 48 -23.60 22.17 -55.13
CA LEU A 48 -22.93 21.75 -56.38
C LEU A 48 -21.46 22.16 -56.61
N ALA A 49 -20.56 21.18 -56.44
CA ALA A 49 -19.55 20.85 -57.46
C ALA A 49 -18.98 19.43 -57.22
N LEU A 50 -19.43 18.47 -58.02
CA LEU A 50 -18.74 17.20 -58.24
C LEU A 50 -17.55 17.45 -59.16
N ARG A 51 -16.32 17.08 -58.75
CA ARG A 51 -15.34 16.34 -59.57
C ARG A 51 -14.01 16.14 -58.83
N ARG A 52 -13.69 14.84 -58.64
CA ARG A 52 -12.37 14.20 -58.72
C ARG A 52 -11.16 14.94 -58.12
N CYS A 53 -10.68 14.43 -56.99
CA CYS A 53 -9.28 14.03 -56.84
C CYS A 53 -9.19 12.98 -55.73
N ALA A 54 -9.23 11.71 -56.13
CA ALA A 54 -8.76 10.62 -55.30
C ALA A 54 -7.23 10.63 -55.40
N LYS A 55 -6.56 11.14 -54.36
CA LYS A 55 -5.16 10.84 -54.08
C LYS A 55 -4.88 11.07 -52.59
N ASP A 56 -4.38 9.99 -51.98
CA ASP A 56 -3.68 9.95 -50.69
C ASP A 56 -4.51 10.30 -49.44
N ARG A 57 -5.49 9.44 -49.13
CA ARG A 57 -5.84 9.19 -47.72
C ARG A 57 -4.89 8.13 -47.18
N ILE A 58 -3.89 8.57 -46.42
CA ILE A 58 -3.24 7.75 -45.39
C ILE A 58 -4.37 7.13 -44.57
N PRO A 59 -4.40 5.80 -44.34
CA PRO A 59 -5.43 5.22 -43.50
C PRO A 59 -5.24 5.83 -42.10
N ARG A 60 -6.20 6.66 -41.66
CA ARG A 60 -6.36 6.92 -40.22
C ARG A 60 -6.62 5.55 -39.63
N ARG A 61 -5.58 4.99 -39.01
CA ARG A 61 -5.68 3.85 -38.10
C ARG A 61 -6.79 4.24 -37.14
N SER A 62 -7.96 3.61 -37.27
CA SER A 62 -9.00 3.74 -36.27
C SER A 62 -8.34 3.26 -34.99
N GLU A 63 -8.05 4.18 -34.08
CA GLU A 63 -7.86 3.82 -32.69
C GLU A 63 -9.19 3.22 -32.26
N SER A 64 -9.32 1.91 -32.44
CA SER A 64 -10.23 1.14 -31.63
C SER A 64 -9.73 1.36 -30.21
N LYS A 65 -10.31 2.34 -29.51
CA LYS A 65 -10.34 2.35 -28.06
C LYS A 65 -11.05 1.08 -27.68
N ILE A 66 -10.32 -0.03 -27.65
CA ILE A 66 -10.68 -1.18 -26.85
C ILE A 66 -10.74 -0.57 -25.46
N GLN A 67 -11.95 -0.38 -24.93
CA GLN A 67 -12.14 -0.19 -23.50
C GLN A 67 -11.55 -1.47 -22.88
N ARG A 68 -10.26 -1.43 -22.54
CA ARG A 68 -9.66 -2.47 -21.72
C ARG A 68 -10.49 -2.50 -20.44
N ALA A 69 -10.89 -3.70 -20.03
CA ALA A 69 -11.52 -3.88 -18.74
C ALA A 69 -10.59 -3.28 -17.67
N ALA A 70 -11.17 -2.76 -16.58
CA ALA A 70 -10.38 -2.32 -15.44
C ALA A 70 -9.42 -3.45 -15.01
N ALA A 71 -8.21 -3.09 -14.59
CA ALA A 71 -7.21 -4.08 -14.18
C ALA A 71 -7.77 -5.04 -13.12
N ASP A 72 -7.43 -6.33 -13.26
CA ASP A 72 -7.74 -7.33 -12.25
C ASP A 72 -6.64 -7.34 -11.19
N PHE A 73 -7.03 -7.10 -9.95
CA PHE A 73 -6.14 -7.08 -8.80
C PHE A 73 -6.30 -8.33 -7.91
N SER A 74 -7.16 -9.28 -8.28
CA SER A 74 -7.47 -10.47 -7.49
C SER A 74 -6.28 -11.39 -7.26
N GLN A 75 -5.28 -11.33 -8.15
CA GLN A 75 -4.04 -12.12 -8.09
C GLN A 75 -2.85 -11.33 -7.54
N ASN A 76 -3.04 -10.09 -7.09
CA ASN A 76 -1.97 -9.32 -6.48
C ASN A 76 -1.48 -10.01 -5.19
N LYS A 77 -0.17 -9.87 -4.91
CA LYS A 77 0.48 -10.46 -3.73
C LYS A 77 1.31 -9.41 -3.01
N MET A 78 1.37 -9.48 -1.67
CA MET A 78 2.24 -8.64 -0.85
C MET A 78 3.65 -9.24 -0.84
N LEU A 79 4.66 -8.56 -1.39
CA LEU A 79 5.97 -9.17 -1.65
C LEU A 79 7.01 -8.86 -0.57
N HIS A 80 7.27 -7.58 -0.34
CA HIS A 80 8.23 -7.14 0.67
C HIS A 80 7.96 -5.70 1.12
N ALA A 81 8.45 -5.36 2.30
CA ALA A 81 8.57 -3.98 2.75
C ALA A 81 10.04 -3.61 2.93
N MET A 82 10.36 -2.37 2.64
CA MET A 82 11.71 -1.84 2.76
C MET A 82 11.87 -1.00 4.03
N LEU A 83 12.89 -1.33 4.83
CA LEU A 83 13.30 -0.60 6.02
C LEU A 83 14.72 -0.08 5.84
N HIS A 84 14.94 1.20 6.16
CA HIS A 84 16.28 1.71 6.33
C HIS A 84 16.91 1.17 7.62
N ILE A 85 18.21 0.95 7.60
CA ILE A 85 18.96 0.46 8.75
C ILE A 85 20.28 1.23 8.88
N ARG A 86 20.78 1.39 10.10
CA ARG A 86 22.00 2.15 10.37
C ARG A 86 23.25 1.30 10.14
N ASP A 87 23.21 0.06 10.60
CA ASP A 87 24.29 -0.92 10.41
C ASP A 87 23.74 -2.23 9.84
N LEU A 88 24.31 -2.68 8.72
CA LEU A 88 23.88 -3.88 7.99
C LEU A 88 24.23 -5.16 8.73
N ASP A 89 25.42 -5.23 9.33
CA ASP A 89 25.89 -6.42 10.02
C ASP A 89 25.10 -6.64 11.32
N ASP A 90 24.92 -5.59 12.10
CA ASP A 90 24.15 -5.66 13.34
C ASP A 90 22.68 -6.04 13.07
N SER A 91 22.09 -5.46 12.01
CA SER A 91 20.72 -5.78 11.63
C SER A 91 20.59 -7.24 11.17
N LEU A 92 21.49 -7.73 10.30
CA LEU A 92 21.46 -9.11 9.84
C LEU A 92 21.64 -10.10 11.00
N ALA A 93 22.62 -9.86 11.89
CA ALA A 93 22.84 -10.68 13.06
C ALA A 93 21.59 -10.74 13.98
N PHE A 94 20.90 -9.61 14.15
CA PHE A 94 19.66 -9.54 14.91
C PHE A 94 18.55 -10.39 14.27
N TYR A 95 18.26 -10.21 12.99
CA TYR A 95 17.19 -10.96 12.31
C TYR A 95 17.50 -12.46 12.24
N GLU A 96 18.76 -12.85 12.05
CA GLU A 96 19.20 -14.24 12.08
C GLU A 96 19.04 -14.87 13.47
N ALA A 97 19.31 -14.12 14.55
CA ALA A 97 19.07 -14.57 15.92
C ALA A 97 17.58 -14.79 16.22
N LEU A 98 16.68 -14.07 15.55
CA LEU A 98 15.23 -14.30 15.58
C LEU A 98 14.77 -15.49 14.71
N GLY A 99 15.68 -16.09 13.94
CA GLY A 99 15.41 -17.24 13.09
C GLY A 99 14.95 -16.88 11.67
N LEU A 100 15.10 -15.62 11.24
CA LEU A 100 14.96 -15.26 9.83
C LEU A 100 16.21 -15.67 9.07
N ARG A 101 16.07 -15.91 7.76
CA ARG A 101 17.22 -16.20 6.89
C ARG A 101 17.60 -14.97 6.09
N THR A 102 18.90 -14.74 5.93
CA THR A 102 19.41 -13.83 4.90
C THR A 102 19.25 -14.46 3.52
N LEU A 103 18.31 -13.92 2.74
CA LEU A 103 17.93 -14.41 1.40
C LEU A 103 18.84 -13.84 0.31
N SER A 104 19.32 -12.62 0.49
CA SER A 104 20.37 -12.00 -0.32
C SER A 104 21.07 -10.91 0.47
N CYS A 105 22.32 -10.61 0.11
CA CYS A 105 23.08 -9.51 0.70
C CYS A 105 24.03 -8.93 -0.34
N ASN A 106 23.79 -7.67 -0.72
CA ASN A 106 24.59 -6.92 -1.67
C ASN A 106 25.26 -5.75 -0.95
N ARG A 107 26.57 -5.87 -0.71
CA ARG A 107 27.36 -4.82 -0.07
C ARG A 107 27.92 -3.86 -1.11
N ARG A 108 27.93 -2.58 -0.79
CA ARG A 108 28.54 -1.54 -1.63
C ARG A 108 30.01 -1.36 -1.26
N PRO A 109 30.93 -1.16 -2.23
CA PRO A 109 32.34 -0.89 -1.93
C PRO A 109 32.57 0.34 -1.05
N SER A 110 31.67 1.33 -1.15
CA SER A 110 31.68 2.57 -0.36
C SER A 110 31.17 2.41 1.08
N GLY A 111 30.77 1.20 1.49
CA GLY A 111 30.11 0.93 2.76
C GLY A 111 28.59 0.82 2.64
N GLY A 112 28.00 0.09 3.61
CA GLY A 112 26.59 -0.26 3.62
C GLY A 112 26.19 -1.27 2.54
N GLY A 113 24.89 -1.40 2.29
CA GLY A 113 24.36 -2.35 1.32
C GLY A 113 22.85 -2.45 1.34
N THR A 114 22.36 -3.50 0.69
CA THR A 114 20.97 -3.96 0.71
C THR A 114 20.94 -5.44 0.99
N ALA A 115 20.04 -5.91 1.83
CA ALA A 115 19.82 -7.32 2.06
C ALA A 115 18.32 -7.64 2.12
N PHE A 116 17.96 -8.86 1.75
CA PHE A 116 16.61 -9.36 1.96
C PHE A 116 16.65 -10.41 3.06
N VAL A 117 15.78 -10.29 4.05
CA VAL A 117 15.62 -11.27 5.13
C VAL A 117 14.19 -11.77 5.20
N GLY A 118 13.99 -13.03 5.55
CA GLY A 118 12.66 -13.60 5.71
C GLY A 118 12.64 -15.13 5.73
N ALA A 119 11.42 -15.65 5.69
CA ALA A 119 11.15 -17.05 5.41
C ALA A 119 11.28 -17.35 3.90
N GLY A 120 11.38 -18.62 3.53
CA GLY A 120 11.33 -19.01 2.11
C GLY A 120 12.56 -18.60 1.29
N GLU A 121 12.40 -18.55 -0.02
CA GLU A 121 13.45 -18.18 -0.96
C GLU A 121 13.30 -16.73 -1.44
N LEU A 122 14.40 -16.13 -1.89
CA LEU A 122 14.36 -14.79 -2.46
C LEU A 122 13.36 -14.76 -3.62
N ARG A 123 12.37 -13.87 -3.54
CA ARG A 123 11.39 -13.60 -4.60
C ARG A 123 10.51 -14.80 -4.98
N ASP A 124 10.28 -15.73 -4.05
CA ASP A 124 9.42 -16.90 -4.29
C ASP A 124 7.93 -16.55 -4.50
N LYS A 125 7.49 -15.37 -4.03
CA LYS A 125 6.10 -14.87 -4.03
C LYS A 125 5.15 -15.67 -3.14
N GLU A 126 5.69 -16.53 -2.29
CA GLU A 126 4.96 -17.33 -1.32
C GLU A 126 5.31 -16.91 0.12
N ASN A 127 6.45 -16.25 0.31
CA ASN A 127 6.89 -15.64 1.56
C ASN A 127 7.09 -14.13 1.41
N PHE A 128 6.70 -13.39 2.44
CA PHE A 128 6.98 -11.96 2.54
C PHE A 128 8.39 -11.75 3.08
N ALA A 129 9.14 -10.85 2.46
CA ALA A 129 10.49 -10.51 2.87
C ALA A 129 10.58 -9.08 3.43
N LEU A 130 11.59 -8.83 4.25
CA LEU A 130 12.03 -7.49 4.59
C LEU A 130 13.24 -7.14 3.73
N GLU A 131 13.14 -6.05 2.98
CA GLU A 131 14.30 -5.44 2.33
C GLU A 131 14.94 -4.46 3.32
N LEU A 132 16.17 -4.74 3.73
CA LEU A 132 16.97 -3.86 4.55
C LEU A 132 17.91 -3.06 3.64
N ALA A 133 17.91 -1.74 3.73
CA ALA A 133 18.95 -0.94 3.07
C ALA A 133 19.61 0.05 4.03
N SER A 134 20.92 0.23 3.87
CA SER A 134 21.63 1.21 4.67
C SER A 134 21.05 2.62 4.50
N ALA A 135 20.80 3.27 5.62
CA ALA A 135 20.36 4.65 5.71
C ALA A 135 21.41 5.58 5.08
N LYS A 136 20.96 6.70 4.52
CA LYS A 136 21.85 7.72 3.95
C LYS A 136 22.76 8.37 5.00
N ASP A 137 22.27 8.48 6.23
CA ASP A 137 22.98 9.08 7.37
C ASP A 137 22.81 8.15 8.59
N PRO A 138 23.67 7.13 8.73
CA PRO A 138 23.50 6.08 9.75
C PRO A 138 23.70 6.59 11.18
N GLU A 139 24.32 7.76 11.38
CA GLU A 139 24.50 8.36 12.70
C GLU A 139 23.21 8.99 13.24
N LYS A 140 22.25 9.31 12.37
CA LYS A 140 20.96 9.88 12.78
C LYS A 140 19.97 8.79 13.18
N PRO A 141 19.21 8.99 14.29
CA PRO A 141 18.09 8.12 14.59
C PRO A 141 17.08 8.09 13.45
N LEU A 142 16.59 6.89 13.13
CA LEU A 142 15.53 6.71 12.15
C LEU A 142 14.18 7.07 12.77
N GLN A 143 13.42 7.92 12.08
CA GLN A 143 12.07 8.29 12.47
C GLN A 143 11.11 7.25 11.91
N GLN A 144 10.24 6.73 12.77
CA GLN A 144 9.32 5.67 12.42
C GLN A 144 8.10 6.19 11.66
N GLY A 145 7.72 7.45 11.87
CA GLY A 145 6.48 8.01 11.34
C GLY A 145 5.30 7.20 11.87
N GLY A 146 4.40 6.76 10.99
CA GLY A 146 3.32 5.85 11.36
C GLY A 146 3.66 4.36 11.31
N PHE A 147 4.91 3.95 11.07
CA PHE A 147 5.29 2.54 11.16
C PHE A 147 5.25 2.07 12.62
N GLN A 148 4.44 1.03 12.90
CA GLN A 148 4.23 0.49 14.25
C GLN A 148 4.95 -0.84 14.49
N GLY A 149 5.77 -1.26 13.54
CA GLY A 149 6.54 -2.49 13.66
C GLY A 149 5.96 -3.68 12.93
N LEU A 150 6.52 -4.84 13.26
CA LEU A 150 6.19 -6.11 12.63
C LEU A 150 5.65 -7.10 13.67
N VAL A 151 4.88 -8.08 13.19
CA VAL A 151 4.59 -9.31 13.91
C VAL A 151 5.31 -10.44 13.19
N ILE A 152 6.14 -11.19 13.89
CA ILE A 152 6.94 -12.29 13.34
C ILE A 152 6.50 -13.60 13.97
N SER A 153 6.47 -14.67 13.19
CA SER A 153 6.19 -16.02 13.70
C SER A 153 7.29 -16.49 14.66
N GLY A 154 6.94 -16.85 15.89
CA GLY A 154 7.87 -17.31 16.91
C GLY A 154 7.19 -17.48 18.26
N ASP A 155 7.98 -17.73 19.29
CA ASP A 155 7.47 -17.81 20.66
C ASP A 155 6.97 -16.42 21.10
N PRO A 156 5.81 -16.31 21.76
CA PRO A 156 5.23 -15.02 22.14
C PRO A 156 6.19 -14.12 22.91
N GLY A 157 6.23 -12.85 22.53
CA GLY A 157 7.10 -11.86 23.14
C GLY A 157 7.12 -10.56 22.33
N GLU A 158 7.91 -9.60 22.82
CA GLU A 158 8.13 -8.32 22.16
C GLU A 158 9.60 -7.95 22.23
N THR A 159 10.08 -7.23 21.24
CA THR A 159 11.44 -6.70 21.19
C THR A 159 11.48 -5.42 20.35
N VAL A 160 12.65 -4.80 20.30
CA VAL A 160 12.95 -3.69 19.41
C VAL A 160 14.25 -4.03 18.69
N ASP A 161 14.29 -3.81 17.37
CA ASP A 161 15.50 -4.06 16.59
C ASP A 161 16.60 -3.01 16.86
N PRO A 162 17.83 -3.22 16.35
CA PRO A 162 18.94 -2.28 16.51
C PRO A 162 18.67 -0.85 15.99
N ASN A 163 17.63 -0.69 15.16
CA ASN A 163 17.25 0.57 14.50
C ASN A 163 16.02 1.23 15.16
N GLY A 164 15.45 0.63 16.20
CA GLY A 164 14.28 1.15 16.91
C GLY A 164 12.94 0.67 16.37
N TYR A 165 12.91 -0.31 15.46
CA TYR A 165 11.68 -0.89 14.93
C TYR A 165 11.03 -1.82 15.96
N PRO A 166 9.79 -1.55 16.41
CA PRO A 166 9.08 -2.45 17.32
C PRO A 166 8.78 -3.79 16.65
N MET A 167 8.86 -4.87 17.41
CA MET A 167 8.50 -6.21 16.93
C MET A 167 7.76 -6.96 18.02
N SER A 168 6.75 -7.71 17.62
CA SER A 168 6.12 -8.71 18.47
C SER A 168 6.14 -10.07 17.79
N PHE A 169 5.96 -11.11 18.60
CA PHE A 169 5.99 -12.49 18.15
C PHE A 169 4.68 -13.18 18.46
N SER A 170 4.23 -14.01 17.53
CA SER A 170 3.03 -14.83 17.67
C SER A 170 3.26 -16.19 17.02
N GLU A 171 2.49 -17.19 17.44
CA GLU A 171 2.56 -18.51 16.84
C GLU A 171 2.23 -18.42 15.34
N GLY A 172 3.02 -19.10 14.50
CA GLY A 172 2.85 -19.12 13.05
C GLY A 172 3.18 -20.49 12.48
N ARG A 173 2.71 -20.75 11.26
CA ARG A 173 2.90 -22.07 10.60
C ARG A 173 4.36 -22.36 10.26
N GLN A 174 5.13 -21.32 9.96
CA GLN A 174 6.53 -21.38 9.58
C GLN A 174 7.28 -20.37 10.42
N LYS A 175 8.39 -20.77 11.06
CA LYS A 175 9.23 -19.89 11.87
C LYS A 175 9.94 -18.86 10.98
N GLY A 176 10.10 -17.63 11.48
CA GLY A 176 10.72 -16.52 10.76
C GLY A 176 9.87 -15.89 9.66
N SER A 177 8.60 -16.28 9.50
CA SER A 177 7.65 -15.61 8.62
C SER A 177 7.16 -14.29 9.24
N VAL A 178 7.09 -13.23 8.42
CA VAL A 178 6.43 -11.99 8.82
C VAL A 178 4.91 -12.20 8.74
N LEU A 179 4.23 -12.12 9.87
CA LEU A 179 2.79 -12.33 9.98
C LEU A 179 1.98 -11.05 9.76
N SER A 180 2.50 -9.90 10.21
CA SER A 180 1.85 -8.61 10.00
C SER A 180 2.84 -7.47 9.87
N LEU A 181 2.60 -6.60 8.89
CA LEU A 181 3.17 -5.26 8.78
C LEU A 181 2.17 -4.27 9.41
N ARG A 182 2.60 -3.51 10.43
CA ARG A 182 1.69 -2.62 11.16
C ARG A 182 1.97 -1.15 10.85
N LEU A 183 0.96 -0.43 10.37
CA LEU A 183 1.04 1.00 10.07
C LEU A 183 -0.07 1.76 10.81
N GLN A 184 0.14 3.06 11.03
CA GLN A 184 -0.90 3.99 11.45
C GLN A 184 -1.56 4.64 10.25
N THR A 185 -2.82 5.01 10.42
CA THR A 185 -3.59 5.78 9.44
C THR A 185 -4.37 6.89 10.12
N SER A 186 -4.50 8.05 9.46
CA SER A 186 -5.36 9.14 9.92
C SER A 186 -6.85 8.85 9.72
N ASN A 187 -7.20 7.94 8.80
CA ASN A 187 -8.58 7.56 8.51
C ASN A 187 -8.64 6.11 8.03
N LEU A 188 -9.11 5.23 8.92
CA LEU A 188 -9.14 3.79 8.67
C LEU A 188 -9.99 3.45 7.46
N ARG A 189 -11.12 4.12 7.27
CA ARG A 189 -12.02 3.85 6.14
C ARG A 189 -11.37 4.16 4.81
N ASN A 190 -10.74 5.33 4.69
CA ASN A 190 -10.05 5.72 3.45
C ASN A 190 -8.87 4.79 3.16
N ALA A 191 -8.14 4.38 4.21
CA ALA A 191 -7.03 3.45 4.06
C ALA A 191 -7.51 2.06 3.63
N THR A 192 -8.53 1.49 4.29
CA THR A 192 -9.11 0.20 3.87
C THR A 192 -9.64 0.28 2.45
N ASP A 193 -10.38 1.34 2.09
CA ASP A 193 -10.90 1.52 0.74
C ASP A 193 -9.76 1.61 -0.31
N PHE A 194 -8.59 2.16 0.05
CA PHE A 194 -7.40 2.17 -0.82
C PHE A 194 -6.82 0.75 -1.01
N TYR A 195 -6.57 0.02 0.07
CA TYR A 195 -5.95 -1.30 -0.02
C TYR A 195 -6.89 -2.37 -0.60
N GLU A 196 -8.20 -2.24 -0.42
CA GLU A 196 -9.20 -3.06 -1.10
C GLU A 196 -9.20 -2.83 -2.62
N GLN A 197 -8.95 -1.59 -3.09
CA GLN A 197 -8.78 -1.33 -4.53
C GLN A 197 -7.58 -2.05 -5.14
N LEU A 198 -6.55 -2.34 -4.33
CA LEU A 198 -5.39 -3.13 -4.73
C LEU A 198 -5.66 -4.64 -4.69
N GLY A 199 -6.83 -5.09 -4.25
CA GLY A 199 -7.22 -6.50 -4.18
C GLY A 199 -7.11 -7.15 -2.80
N MET A 200 -6.74 -6.39 -1.76
CA MET A 200 -6.77 -6.90 -0.39
C MET A 200 -8.22 -7.03 0.11
N LYS A 201 -8.42 -7.84 1.15
CA LYS A 201 -9.69 -7.95 1.87
C LYS A 201 -9.45 -7.72 3.35
N VAL A 202 -10.37 -7.02 4.00
CA VAL A 202 -10.42 -6.96 5.46
C VAL A 202 -10.76 -8.36 5.99
N ILE A 203 -9.89 -8.89 6.85
CA ILE A 203 -10.03 -10.22 7.47
C ILE A 203 -10.34 -10.14 8.96
N ASP A 204 -9.99 -9.03 9.59
CA ASP A 204 -10.29 -8.72 10.98
C ASP A 204 -10.42 -7.20 11.14
N GLU A 205 -11.38 -6.76 11.95
CA GLU A 205 -11.62 -5.36 12.23
C GLU A 205 -12.17 -5.23 13.66
N ASP A 206 -11.49 -4.42 14.46
CA ASP A 206 -11.91 -4.06 15.82
C ASP A 206 -11.65 -2.58 16.07
N ALA A 207 -12.43 -1.94 16.94
CA ALA A 207 -12.50 -0.50 17.17
C ALA A 207 -11.21 0.30 16.85
N GLY A 208 -11.14 0.84 15.62
CA GLY A 208 -10.03 1.68 15.15
C GLY A 208 -8.83 0.93 14.59
N THR A 209 -8.91 -0.38 14.35
CA THR A 209 -7.88 -1.21 13.72
C THR A 209 -8.51 -2.15 12.68
N ALA A 210 -7.88 -2.29 11.52
CA ALA A 210 -8.26 -3.27 10.51
C ALA A 210 -7.02 -4.04 10.03
N SER A 211 -7.15 -5.35 9.88
CA SER A 211 -6.15 -6.20 9.23
C SER A 211 -6.64 -6.63 7.87
N LEU A 212 -5.81 -6.43 6.85
CA LEU A 212 -6.09 -6.78 5.46
C LEU A 212 -5.07 -7.78 4.93
N ALA A 213 -5.52 -8.67 4.05
CA ALA A 213 -4.64 -9.63 3.38
C ALA A 213 -5.04 -9.83 1.92
N PHE A 214 -4.09 -10.23 1.09
CA PHE A 214 -4.40 -10.75 -0.25
C PHE A 214 -4.94 -12.17 -0.17
N ALA A 215 -5.73 -12.55 -1.17
CA ALA A 215 -6.27 -13.91 -1.27
C ALA A 215 -5.21 -14.96 -1.65
N SER A 216 -4.06 -14.54 -2.19
CA SER A 216 -3.00 -15.42 -2.67
C SER A 216 -1.61 -14.90 -2.28
N GLY A 217 -0.60 -15.76 -2.35
CA GLY A 217 0.77 -15.43 -1.98
C GLY A 217 0.98 -15.45 -0.46
N PRO A 218 1.90 -14.63 0.06
CA PRO A 218 2.22 -14.64 1.49
C PRO A 218 0.99 -14.33 2.33
N GLN A 219 0.83 -15.06 3.42
CA GLN A 219 -0.28 -14.87 4.38
C GLN A 219 -0.04 -13.68 5.33
N THR A 220 0.89 -12.78 4.96
CA THR A 220 1.22 -11.58 5.72
C THR A 220 0.07 -10.58 5.63
N MET A 221 -0.32 -10.06 6.79
CA MET A 221 -1.35 -9.04 6.91
C MET A 221 -0.74 -7.64 6.85
N LEU A 222 -1.49 -6.70 6.30
CA LEU A 222 -1.30 -5.28 6.58
C LEU A 222 -2.30 -4.89 7.67
N THR A 223 -1.81 -4.55 8.87
CA THR A 223 -2.64 -4.08 9.97
C THR A 223 -2.53 -2.57 10.09
N LEU A 224 -3.67 -1.89 9.99
CA LEU A 224 -3.81 -0.45 10.04
C LEU A 224 -4.49 -0.06 11.35
N THR A 225 -3.88 0.84 12.12
CA THR A 225 -4.52 1.41 13.32
C THR A 225 -4.77 2.89 13.12
N GLN A 226 -6.00 3.32 13.35
CA GLN A 226 -6.38 4.71 13.28
C GLN A 226 -5.75 5.51 14.42
N THR A 227 -5.14 6.62 14.07
CA THR A 227 -4.66 7.63 15.01
C THR A 227 -5.50 8.90 14.90
N ALA A 228 -5.59 9.65 16.00
CA ALA A 228 -6.29 10.93 16.04
C ALA A 228 -5.47 12.08 15.42
N SER A 229 -4.19 11.84 15.14
CA SER A 229 -3.25 12.83 14.57
C SER A 229 -2.87 12.47 13.14
N GLU A 230 -2.32 13.43 12.40
CA GLU A 230 -1.75 13.15 11.09
C GLU A 230 -0.58 12.17 11.21
N VAL A 231 -0.43 11.30 10.22
CA VAL A 231 0.69 10.36 10.14
C VAL A 231 1.96 11.12 9.77
N GLY A 232 2.95 11.07 10.66
CA GLY A 232 4.24 11.73 10.45
C GLY A 232 5.10 11.05 9.37
N SER A 233 6.03 11.80 8.79
CA SER A 233 7.00 11.25 7.83
C SER A 233 7.92 10.21 8.49
N SER A 234 8.29 9.18 7.74
CA SER A 234 9.26 8.17 8.16
C SER A 234 10.60 8.38 7.46
N THR A 235 11.71 8.22 8.18
CA THR A 235 13.04 8.00 7.59
C THR A 235 13.49 6.54 7.74
N GLY A 236 12.71 5.73 8.47
CA GLY A 236 12.93 4.30 8.66
C GLY A 236 12.23 3.47 7.59
N TYR A 237 10.92 3.25 7.75
CA TYR A 237 10.08 2.58 6.75
C TYR A 237 10.00 3.40 5.46
N ASP A 238 10.28 2.78 4.31
CA ASP A 238 10.22 3.48 3.02
C ASP A 238 8.98 3.13 2.21
N HIS A 239 8.75 1.84 1.93
CA HIS A 239 7.71 1.41 1.01
C HIS A 239 7.27 -0.05 1.19
N LEU A 240 6.08 -0.34 0.65
CA LEU A 240 5.55 -1.68 0.45
C LEU A 240 5.55 -2.02 -1.04
N VAL A 241 5.93 -3.25 -1.38
CA VAL A 241 5.88 -3.75 -2.76
C VAL A 241 4.80 -4.82 -2.91
N VAL A 242 4.00 -4.67 -3.96
CA VAL A 242 2.90 -5.54 -4.33
C VAL A 242 3.07 -6.01 -5.78
N SER A 243 2.87 -7.30 -6.05
CA SER A 243 2.85 -7.79 -7.43
C SER A 243 1.55 -7.43 -8.14
N THR A 244 1.61 -7.27 -9.46
CA THR A 244 0.43 -7.15 -10.31
C THR A 244 0.69 -7.77 -11.68
N GLU A 245 -0.37 -8.13 -12.41
CA GLU A 245 -0.26 -8.80 -13.71
C GLU A 245 0.31 -7.87 -14.79
N ASP A 246 -0.23 -6.65 -14.87
CA ASP A 246 0.13 -5.61 -15.83
C ASP A 246 0.22 -4.24 -15.14
N VAL A 247 1.42 -3.68 -15.09
CA VAL A 247 1.72 -2.45 -14.32
C VAL A 247 1.12 -1.23 -15.00
N GLU A 248 1.07 -1.21 -16.33
CA GLU A 248 0.52 -0.14 -17.14
C GLU A 248 -1.01 -0.04 -16.97
N ASP A 249 -1.71 -1.17 -17.11
CA ASP A 249 -3.16 -1.23 -16.92
C ASP A 249 -3.54 -0.98 -15.46
N ALA A 250 -2.76 -1.50 -14.50
CA ALA A 250 -2.91 -1.20 -13.07
C ALA A 250 -2.80 0.30 -12.79
N THR A 251 -1.76 0.95 -13.33
CA THR A 251 -1.55 2.39 -13.17
C THR A 251 -2.72 3.17 -13.73
N SER A 252 -3.13 2.91 -14.98
CA SER A 252 -4.25 3.63 -15.60
C SER A 252 -5.55 3.44 -14.81
N THR A 253 -5.77 2.24 -14.26
CA THR A 253 -6.95 1.95 -13.44
C THR A 253 -6.92 2.74 -12.13
N LEU A 254 -5.80 2.72 -11.41
CA LEU A 254 -5.65 3.44 -10.13
C LEU A 254 -5.70 4.96 -10.30
N GLU A 255 -5.07 5.49 -11.35
CA GLU A 255 -5.16 6.92 -11.71
C GLU A 255 -6.61 7.34 -11.99
N SER A 256 -7.38 6.51 -12.72
CA SER A 256 -8.80 6.80 -13.00
C SER A 256 -9.67 6.80 -11.74
N ARG A 257 -9.22 6.14 -10.67
CA ARG A 257 -9.86 6.12 -9.34
C ARG A 257 -9.34 7.22 -8.41
N GLY A 258 -8.44 8.09 -8.89
CA GLY A 258 -7.92 9.23 -8.14
C GLY A 258 -6.74 8.89 -7.21
N VAL A 259 -6.13 7.71 -7.35
CA VAL A 259 -4.92 7.36 -6.61
C VAL A 259 -3.75 8.21 -7.09
N LYS A 260 -2.97 8.74 -6.13
CA LYS A 260 -1.81 9.58 -6.42
C LYS A 260 -0.64 8.74 -6.92
N VAL A 261 -0.22 9.00 -8.16
CA VAL A 261 1.00 8.41 -8.74
C VAL A 261 2.23 9.22 -8.31
N LEU A 262 3.22 8.52 -7.77
CA LEU A 262 4.54 9.05 -7.40
C LEU A 262 5.57 8.81 -8.50
N MET A 263 5.48 7.65 -9.14
CA MET A 263 6.38 7.23 -10.21
C MET A 263 5.56 6.50 -11.28
N PRO A 264 5.42 7.05 -12.50
CA PRO A 264 4.73 6.35 -13.58
C PRO A 264 5.47 5.06 -13.94
N PRO A 265 4.84 4.11 -14.66
CA PRO A 265 5.47 2.88 -15.14
C PRO A 265 6.84 3.13 -15.73
N THR A 266 7.86 2.63 -15.04
CA THR A 266 9.27 2.86 -15.35
C THR A 266 10.01 1.52 -15.34
N LYS A 267 10.79 1.29 -16.39
CA LYS A 267 11.68 0.13 -16.44
C LYS A 267 12.93 0.40 -15.63
N MET A 268 13.11 -0.34 -14.53
CA MET A 268 14.30 -0.28 -13.70
C MET A 268 14.59 -1.66 -13.10
N PHE A 269 15.88 -1.97 -12.92
CA PHE A 269 16.33 -3.29 -12.44
C PHE A 269 15.76 -4.47 -13.24
N GLY A 270 15.58 -4.29 -14.56
CA GLY A 270 15.02 -5.32 -15.45
C GLY A 270 13.51 -5.56 -15.30
N MET A 271 12.82 -4.79 -14.43
CA MET A 271 11.39 -4.93 -14.16
C MET A 271 10.64 -3.66 -14.56
N ASN A 272 9.34 -3.79 -14.82
CA ASN A 272 8.46 -2.62 -14.91
C ASN A 272 7.87 -2.34 -13.53
N ILE A 273 8.00 -1.11 -13.05
CA ILE A 273 7.60 -0.70 -11.71
C ILE A 273 6.83 0.62 -11.78
N ALA A 274 5.74 0.75 -11.03
CA ALA A 274 5.04 2.02 -10.81
C ALA A 274 4.90 2.29 -9.31
N GLY A 275 4.96 3.55 -8.90
CA GLY A 275 4.89 3.97 -7.50
C GLY A 275 3.68 4.85 -7.22
N PHE A 276 3.03 4.63 -6.08
CA PHE A 276 1.81 5.28 -5.65
C PHE A 276 1.94 5.75 -4.20
N ALA A 277 1.14 6.75 -3.81
CA ALA A 277 0.93 7.11 -2.43
C ALA A 277 -0.47 6.66 -2.00
N ASP A 278 -0.56 6.05 -0.82
CA ASP A 278 -1.85 5.85 -0.17
C ASP A 278 -2.39 7.15 0.46
N CYS A 279 -3.48 7.06 1.21
CA CYS A 279 -4.13 8.22 1.82
C CYS A 279 -3.28 8.95 2.88
N ASP A 280 -2.32 8.26 3.49
CA ASP A 280 -1.42 8.81 4.51
C ASP A 280 -0.02 9.11 3.96
N GLY A 281 0.20 8.86 2.67
CA GLY A 281 1.46 9.14 1.98
C GLY A 281 2.48 8.00 2.02
N TYR A 282 2.10 6.81 2.49
CA TYR A 282 2.97 5.64 2.38
C TYR A 282 3.17 5.27 0.91
N LYS A 283 4.41 4.91 0.57
CA LYS A 283 4.78 4.56 -0.80
C LYS A 283 4.44 3.09 -1.05
N ILE A 284 3.69 2.85 -2.12
CA ILE A 284 3.36 1.51 -2.60
C ILE A 284 3.94 1.36 -3.99
N TYR A 285 4.75 0.34 -4.23
CA TYR A 285 5.25 0.02 -5.56
C TYR A 285 4.57 -1.22 -6.12
N LEU A 286 4.05 -1.10 -7.34
CA LEU A 286 3.57 -2.22 -8.13
C LEU A 286 4.67 -2.71 -9.06
N VAL A 287 4.85 -4.03 -9.09
CA VAL A 287 5.83 -4.73 -9.92
C VAL A 287 5.14 -5.85 -10.68
N LYS A 288 5.54 -6.08 -11.93
CA LYS A 288 5.00 -7.17 -12.74
C LYS A 288 5.31 -8.54 -12.12
N ASP A 289 4.28 -9.33 -11.83
CA ASP A 289 4.38 -10.61 -11.11
C ASP A 289 5.32 -11.63 -11.77
N SER A 290 5.26 -11.74 -13.10
CA SER A 290 6.12 -12.65 -13.87
C SER A 290 7.58 -12.19 -13.95
N ALA A 291 7.85 -10.90 -13.78
CA ALA A 291 9.21 -10.36 -13.82
C ALA A 291 9.91 -10.46 -12.46
N PHE A 292 9.16 -10.58 -11.36
CA PHE A 292 9.72 -10.58 -10.01
C PHE A 292 10.56 -11.82 -9.70
N GLN A 293 10.19 -13.01 -10.20
CA GLN A 293 10.95 -14.25 -9.95
C GLN A 293 12.26 -14.37 -10.75
N GLN A 294 12.40 -13.60 -11.84
CA GLN A 294 13.47 -13.85 -12.83
C GLN A 294 14.77 -13.09 -12.57
N ASN A 295 14.82 -12.27 -11.51
CA ASN A 295 15.95 -11.40 -11.19
C ASN A 295 16.41 -11.59 -9.75
#